data_AF-A0AAZ1XCK2-F1
#
_entry.id   AF-A0AAZ1XCK2-F1
#
_cell.length_a   1.000
_cell.length_b   1.000
_cell.length_c   1.000
_cell.angle_alpha   90.00
_cell.angle_beta   90.00
_cell.angle_gamma   90.00
#
_symmetry.space_group_name_H-M   'P 1'
#
loop_
_entity.id
_entity.type
_entity.pdbx_description
1 polymer ?
#
loop_
_entity_poly.entity_id
_entity_poly.type
_entity_poly.pdbx_seq_one_letter_code
_entity_poly.pdbx_strand_id
1 'polypeptide(L)'
;MGFLQLLKSQFLCHLIICYVFLVSGLIINLLQLCTLPVWLVSKQLARRINIRLAYCISSQMVATLEWWSGTECTLYTDPKSYPLYGKENAIVVLNHSFEIDFLCGWTFCERFGVLGSSKVLAKKQLAYVPIIGWMWYFLEIVFCKRKWEEDRRTVNESLQKLRDYPENFWFLLYCEGTRFTPKKHQVSMQVAESKGLPKLKYHLLPRTKGFWVTVQSLRGTAAAVYDSTLNFRNNEMPTLLGLLNGKKYHADLYVRRIPLELIPEDEKECAEWLHKLYQEKDSFQEHYAKTGRFPGPIMSPPRRPWSLINWLFWSCLLLYPLGLLLTQLISSGSVFTIVASVAVCSAGLCHPFTGKVKPP
;
A
#
# COMPACT_ATOMS: atom_id res chain seq x y z
N MET A 1 -4.81 -20.85 -21.42
CA MET A 1 -3.85 -19.78 -21.05
C MET A 1 -3.20 -19.25 -22.32
N GLY A 2 -3.18 -17.93 -22.54
CA GLY A 2 -2.53 -17.35 -23.72
C GLY A 2 -1.00 -17.29 -23.59
N PHE A 3 -0.30 -17.20 -24.72
CA PHE A 3 1.18 -17.12 -24.79
C PHE A 3 1.75 -16.01 -23.88
N LEU A 4 1.11 -14.84 -23.84
CA LEU A 4 1.53 -13.73 -22.98
C LEU A 4 1.46 -14.07 -21.49
N GLN A 5 0.45 -14.82 -21.05
CA GLN A 5 0.32 -15.26 -19.66
C GLN A 5 1.43 -16.23 -19.28
N LEU A 6 1.76 -17.16 -20.20
CA LEU A 6 2.87 -18.10 -20.02
C LEU A 6 4.21 -17.37 -19.93
N LEU A 7 4.42 -16.33 -20.76
CA LEU A 7 5.62 -15.49 -20.71
C LEU A 7 5.74 -14.77 -19.36
N LYS A 8 4.64 -14.15 -18.89
CA LYS A 8 4.65 -13.42 -17.61
C LYS A 8 4.93 -14.31 -16.41
N SER A 9 4.53 -15.59 -16.45
CA SER A 9 4.81 -16.55 -15.37
C SER A 9 6.24 -17.10 -15.38
N GLN A 10 7.08 -16.72 -16.37
CA GLN A 10 8.45 -17.20 -16.41
C GLN A 10 9.28 -16.59 -15.27
N PHE A 11 10.08 -17.44 -14.62
CA PHE A 11 10.95 -17.03 -13.53
C PHE A 11 11.90 -15.88 -13.92
N LEU A 12 12.39 -15.87 -15.16
CA LEU A 12 13.22 -14.79 -15.68
C LEU A 12 12.51 -13.43 -15.66
N CYS A 13 11.22 -13.36 -15.98
CA CYS A 13 10.46 -12.12 -15.90
C CYS A 13 10.35 -11.63 -14.45
N HIS A 14 10.10 -12.53 -13.51
CA HIS A 14 10.08 -12.18 -12.09
C HIS A 14 11.46 -11.69 -11.61
N LEU A 15 12.54 -12.34 -12.03
CA LEU A 15 13.90 -11.91 -11.72
C LEU A 15 14.20 -10.51 -12.25
N ILE A 16 13.82 -10.20 -13.49
CA ILE A 16 13.97 -8.86 -14.08
C ILE A 16 13.18 -7.84 -13.27
N ILE A 17 11.92 -8.13 -12.95
CA ILE A 17 11.08 -7.21 -12.17
C ILE A 17 11.70 -6.94 -10.79
N CYS A 18 12.11 -8.00 -10.09
CA CYS A 18 12.77 -7.89 -8.79
C CYS A 18 14.11 -7.16 -8.89
N TYR A 19 14.93 -7.45 -9.89
CA TYR A 19 16.22 -6.79 -10.11
C TYR A 19 16.04 -5.28 -10.31
N VAL A 20 15.16 -4.87 -11.22
CA VAL A 20 14.88 -3.45 -11.49
C VAL A 20 14.38 -2.76 -10.23
N PHE A 21 13.41 -3.34 -9.52
CA PHE A 21 12.87 -2.78 -8.29
C PHE A 21 13.92 -2.66 -7.18
N LEU A 22 14.72 -3.72 -6.96
CA LEU A 22 15.70 -3.76 -5.89
C LEU A 22 16.85 -2.77 -6.13
N VAL A 23 17.43 -2.78 -7.32
CA VAL A 23 18.59 -1.94 -7.64
C VAL A 23 18.19 -0.47 -7.74
N SER A 24 17.08 -0.14 -8.43
CA SER A 24 16.59 1.24 -8.47
C SER A 24 16.19 1.73 -7.08
N GLY A 25 15.55 0.90 -6.26
CA GLY A 25 15.17 1.24 -4.89
C GLY A 25 16.37 1.56 -4.00
N LEU A 26 17.48 0.81 -4.13
CA LEU A 26 18.72 1.11 -3.41
C LEU A 26 19.36 2.42 -3.87
N ILE A 27 19.40 2.68 -5.19
CA ILE A 27 19.89 3.94 -5.74
C ILE A 27 19.06 5.11 -5.21
N ILE A 28 17.73 5.00 -5.25
CA ILE A 28 16.83 6.04 -4.78
C ILE A 28 17.02 6.28 -3.28
N ASN A 29 17.16 5.24 -2.46
CA ASN A 29 17.42 5.39 -1.04
C ASN A 29 18.76 6.09 -0.75
N LEU A 30 19.78 5.85 -1.57
CA LEU A 30 21.04 6.59 -1.48
C LEU A 30 20.82 8.08 -1.79
N LEU A 31 20.01 8.40 -2.80
CA LEU A 31 19.61 9.79 -3.09
C LEU A 31 18.80 10.41 -1.94
N GLN A 32 17.93 9.63 -1.29
CA GLN A 32 17.21 10.10 -0.10
C GLN A 32 18.18 10.40 1.05
N LEU A 33 19.21 9.59 1.25
CA LEU A 33 20.26 9.87 2.24
C LEU A 33 20.99 11.20 1.94
N CYS A 34 21.23 11.50 0.67
CA CYS A 34 21.79 12.78 0.24
C CYS A 34 20.87 13.99 0.52
N THR A 35 19.61 13.79 0.91
CA THR A 35 18.72 14.89 1.34
C THR A 35 18.94 15.33 2.79
N LEU A 36 19.72 14.59 3.60
CA LEU A 36 19.97 14.96 5.01
C LEU A 36 20.64 16.35 5.17
N PRO A 37 21.65 16.75 4.38
CA PRO A 37 22.17 18.11 4.44
C PRO A 37 21.12 19.16 4.03
N VAL A 38 20.29 18.85 3.01
CA VAL A 38 19.20 19.72 2.57
C VAL A 38 18.18 19.93 3.69
N TRP A 39 17.93 18.91 4.52
CA TRP A 39 17.03 19.01 5.67
C TRP A 39 17.47 20.07 6.68
N LEU A 40 18.78 20.21 6.90
CA LEU A 40 19.34 21.21 7.81
C LEU A 40 19.14 22.64 7.32
N VAL A 41 19.10 22.85 6.01
CA VAL A 41 18.89 24.17 5.38
C VAL A 41 17.41 24.45 5.15
N SER A 42 16.66 23.48 4.64
CA SER A 42 15.23 23.58 4.35
C SER A 42 14.56 22.20 4.44
N LYS A 43 13.95 21.96 5.60
CA LYS A 43 13.05 20.82 5.86
C LYS A 43 11.99 20.64 4.77
N GLN A 44 11.40 21.75 4.31
CA GLN A 44 10.33 21.72 3.31
C GLN A 44 10.83 21.30 1.93
N LEU A 45 12.02 21.76 1.52
CA LEU A 45 12.64 21.32 0.28
C LEU A 45 13.01 19.84 0.34
N ALA A 46 13.64 19.40 1.44
CA ALA A 46 13.99 18.00 1.65
C ALA A 46 12.75 17.09 1.59
N ARG A 47 11.63 17.49 2.21
CA ARG A 47 10.35 16.77 2.10
C ARG A 47 9.84 16.68 0.66
N ARG A 48 9.81 17.79 -0.09
CA ARG A 48 9.37 17.80 -1.50
C ARG A 48 10.22 16.87 -2.37
N ILE A 49 11.54 16.88 -2.19
CA ILE A 49 12.44 15.97 -2.90
C ILE A 49 12.12 14.51 -2.53
N ASN A 50 12.00 14.20 -1.23
CA ASN A 50 11.71 12.85 -0.76
C ASN A 50 10.34 12.33 -1.22
N ILE A 51 9.33 13.19 -1.38
CA ILE A 51 8.04 12.82 -1.98
C ILE A 51 8.23 12.32 -3.42
N ARG A 52 9.05 13.00 -4.23
CA ARG A 52 9.34 12.59 -5.62
C ARG A 52 10.19 11.32 -5.67
N LEU A 53 11.19 11.20 -4.80
CA LEU A 53 12.00 9.97 -4.71
C LEU A 53 11.15 8.77 -4.27
N ALA A 54 10.29 8.93 -3.27
CA ALA A 54 9.38 7.87 -2.83
C ALA A 54 8.36 7.50 -3.91
N TYR A 55 7.91 8.46 -4.72
CA TYR A 55 7.11 8.18 -5.91
C TYR A 55 7.84 7.23 -6.87
N CYS A 56 9.14 7.45 -7.14
CA CYS A 56 9.93 6.59 -8.03
C CYS A 56 10.02 5.14 -7.56
N ILE A 57 9.95 4.86 -6.25
CA ILE A 57 9.91 3.49 -5.70
C ILE A 57 8.47 2.93 -5.75
N SER A 58 7.53 3.64 -5.14
CA SER A 58 6.15 3.15 -4.99
C SER A 58 5.41 2.99 -6.32
N SER A 59 5.67 3.87 -7.29
CA SER A 59 5.05 3.78 -8.63
C SER A 59 5.47 2.53 -9.41
N GLN A 60 6.63 1.94 -9.12
CA GLN A 60 7.02 0.66 -9.75
C GLN A 60 6.10 -0.48 -9.30
N MET A 61 5.71 -0.50 -8.02
CA MET A 61 4.73 -1.49 -7.53
C MET A 61 3.35 -1.26 -8.13
N VAL A 62 2.93 0.01 -8.26
CA VAL A 62 1.70 0.36 -8.98
C VAL A 62 1.78 -0.08 -10.44
N ALA A 63 2.94 0.04 -11.08
CA ALA A 63 3.11 -0.42 -12.45
C ALA A 63 2.99 -1.94 -12.59
N THR A 64 3.50 -2.69 -11.62
CA THR A 64 3.29 -4.15 -11.56
C THR A 64 1.81 -4.52 -11.45
N LEU A 65 1.02 -3.77 -10.67
CA LEU A 65 -0.42 -4.01 -10.54
C LEU A 65 -1.20 -3.61 -11.80
N GLU A 66 -1.04 -2.36 -12.27
CA GLU A 66 -1.90 -1.83 -13.33
C GLU A 66 -1.47 -2.29 -14.73
N TRP A 67 -0.17 -2.26 -15.01
CA TRP A 67 0.37 -2.44 -16.37
C TRP A 67 0.86 -3.87 -16.60
N TRP A 68 1.60 -4.45 -15.64
CA TRP A 68 2.11 -5.81 -15.79
C TRP A 68 1.00 -6.85 -15.62
N SER A 69 0.27 -6.85 -14.50
CA SER A 69 -0.80 -7.83 -14.28
C SER A 69 -2.12 -7.45 -14.95
N GLY A 70 -2.27 -6.19 -15.37
CA GLY A 70 -3.49 -5.70 -15.98
C GLY A 70 -4.66 -5.54 -15.02
N THR A 71 -4.42 -5.59 -13.70
CA THR A 71 -5.46 -5.50 -12.67
C THR A 71 -6.27 -4.21 -12.82
N GLU A 72 -7.58 -4.32 -12.68
CA GLU A 72 -8.50 -3.20 -12.74
C GLU A 72 -8.96 -2.83 -11.33
N CYS A 73 -9.01 -1.52 -11.08
CA CYS A 73 -9.53 -0.97 -9.83
C CYS A 73 -10.68 -0.02 -10.16
N THR A 74 -11.88 -0.40 -9.77
CA THR A 74 -13.13 0.36 -9.95
C THR A 74 -13.39 1.20 -8.71
N LEU A 75 -13.73 2.48 -8.87
CA LEU A 75 -14.12 3.35 -7.77
C LEU A 75 -15.64 3.54 -7.77
N TYR A 76 -16.29 3.23 -6.64
CA TYR A 76 -17.68 3.57 -6.34
C TYR A 76 -17.68 4.71 -5.34
N THR A 77 -18.24 5.86 -5.71
CA THR A 77 -18.24 7.03 -4.83
C THR A 77 -19.30 8.04 -5.27
N ASP A 78 -19.69 8.95 -4.37
CA ASP A 78 -20.54 10.08 -4.70
C ASP A 78 -19.81 11.03 -5.68
N PRO A 79 -20.39 11.34 -6.86
CA PRO A 79 -19.82 12.29 -7.80
C PRO A 79 -19.50 13.67 -7.19
N LYS A 80 -20.20 14.08 -6.12
CA LYS A 80 -19.91 15.34 -5.41
C LYS A 80 -18.60 15.31 -4.62
N SER A 81 -18.19 14.13 -4.15
CA SER A 81 -16.94 13.95 -3.39
C SER A 81 -15.72 13.83 -4.31
N TYR A 82 -15.92 13.30 -5.52
CA TYR A 82 -14.84 12.98 -6.45
C TYR A 82 -13.86 14.15 -6.74
N PRO A 83 -14.32 15.41 -6.96
CA PRO A 83 -13.41 16.53 -7.24
C PRO A 83 -12.48 16.91 -6.06
N LEU A 84 -12.81 16.50 -4.84
CA LEU A 84 -12.04 16.80 -3.63
C LEU A 84 -10.86 15.83 -3.44
N TYR A 85 -10.95 14.64 -4.02
CA TYR A 85 -9.92 13.62 -3.90
C TYR A 85 -8.58 14.07 -4.49
N GLY A 86 -7.53 14.00 -3.67
CA GLY A 86 -6.17 14.45 -3.99
C GLY A 86 -5.96 15.96 -3.86
N LYS A 87 -7.03 16.73 -3.55
CA LYS A 87 -7.00 18.19 -3.35
C LYS A 87 -7.05 18.62 -1.89
N GLU A 88 -7.16 17.66 -0.98
CA GLU A 88 -7.14 17.86 0.46
C GLU A 88 -6.37 16.74 1.16
N ASN A 89 -5.92 17.00 2.39
CA ASN A 89 -5.46 15.97 3.31
C ASN A 89 -6.65 15.16 3.82
N ALA A 90 -6.50 13.84 3.89
CA ALA A 90 -7.57 12.97 4.38
C ALA A 90 -7.03 11.80 5.21
N ILE A 91 -7.84 11.34 6.17
CA ILE A 91 -7.60 10.08 6.89
C ILE A 91 -8.37 8.99 6.15
N VAL A 92 -7.70 7.96 5.65
CA VAL A 92 -8.33 6.85 4.94
C VAL A 92 -8.54 5.69 5.90
N VAL A 93 -9.77 5.22 6.04
CA VAL A 93 -10.10 4.02 6.85
C VAL A 93 -10.48 2.89 5.91
N LEU A 94 -9.57 1.94 5.73
CA LEU A 94 -9.72 0.80 4.81
C LEU A 94 -9.92 -0.50 5.60
N ASN A 95 -10.75 -1.42 5.10
CA ASN A 95 -10.78 -2.80 5.62
C ASN A 95 -9.50 -3.55 5.25
N HIS A 96 -9.08 -4.49 6.08
CA HIS A 96 -7.85 -5.23 5.87
C HIS A 96 -8.12 -6.72 5.64
N SER A 97 -8.52 -7.09 4.43
CA SER A 97 -8.94 -8.46 4.12
C SER A 97 -7.97 -9.20 3.21
N PHE A 98 -7.29 -8.51 2.30
CA PHE A 98 -6.48 -9.14 1.25
C PHE A 98 -4.99 -8.81 1.38
N GLU A 99 -4.17 -9.54 0.62
CA GLU A 99 -2.72 -9.34 0.66
C GLU A 99 -2.31 -8.01 0.03
N ILE A 100 -3.00 -7.64 -1.04
CA ILE A 100 -2.65 -6.49 -1.88
C ILE A 100 -3.54 -5.25 -1.62
N ASP A 101 -4.26 -5.20 -0.50
CA ASP A 101 -5.14 -4.05 -0.13
C ASP A 101 -4.42 -2.71 -0.29
N PHE A 102 -3.20 -2.64 0.24
CA PHE A 102 -2.38 -1.44 0.22
C PHE A 102 -2.00 -1.02 -1.20
N LEU A 103 -1.82 -1.98 -2.12
CA LEU A 103 -1.42 -1.71 -3.49
C LEU A 103 -2.59 -1.21 -4.34
N CYS A 104 -3.80 -1.70 -4.06
CA CYS A 104 -5.03 -1.11 -4.58
C CYS A 104 -5.23 0.32 -4.05
N GLY A 105 -4.97 0.55 -2.75
CA GLY A 105 -4.97 1.90 -2.17
C GLY A 105 -3.97 2.84 -2.85
N TRP A 106 -2.75 2.38 -3.09
CA TRP A 106 -1.73 3.13 -3.83
C TRP A 106 -2.10 3.39 -5.28
N THR A 107 -2.84 2.49 -5.92
CA THR A 107 -3.37 2.71 -7.27
C THR A 107 -4.29 3.93 -7.31
N PHE A 108 -5.15 4.12 -6.30
CA PHE A 108 -5.95 5.34 -6.22
C PHE A 108 -5.10 6.56 -5.85
N CYS A 109 -4.10 6.42 -4.97
CA CYS A 109 -3.17 7.51 -4.68
C CYS A 109 -2.40 7.97 -5.93
N GLU A 110 -2.02 7.05 -6.83
CA GLU A 110 -1.42 7.34 -8.14
C GLU A 110 -2.38 8.20 -8.96
N ARG A 111 -3.60 7.71 -9.14
CA ARG A 111 -4.60 8.35 -10.00
C ARG A 111 -5.02 9.74 -9.51
N PHE A 112 -5.01 9.99 -8.20
CA PHE A 112 -5.30 11.30 -7.60
C PHE A 112 -4.05 12.15 -7.29
N GLY A 113 -2.85 11.67 -7.62
CA GLY A 113 -1.62 12.46 -7.53
C GLY A 113 -1.01 12.62 -6.14
N VAL A 114 -1.33 11.72 -5.21
CA VAL A 114 -0.84 11.74 -3.82
C VAL A 114 0.00 10.51 -3.45
N LEU A 115 0.41 9.68 -4.42
CA LEU A 115 1.18 8.45 -4.17
C LEU A 115 2.47 8.71 -3.38
N GLY A 116 3.30 9.66 -3.82
CA GLY A 116 4.58 9.97 -3.18
C GLY A 116 4.45 10.64 -1.81
N SER A 117 3.27 11.22 -1.50
CA SER A 117 2.98 11.86 -0.20
C SER A 117 2.13 10.98 0.71
N SER A 118 1.63 9.83 0.23
CA SER A 118 0.77 8.92 0.98
C SER A 118 1.42 8.48 2.30
N LYS A 119 0.59 8.36 3.34
CA LYS A 119 0.99 8.03 4.71
C LYS A 119 0.24 6.81 5.20
N VAL A 120 0.78 6.14 6.21
CA VAL A 120 0.14 4.99 6.85
C VAL A 120 0.58 4.90 8.31
N LEU A 121 -0.28 4.41 9.18
CA LEU A 121 0.13 3.91 10.50
C LEU A 121 0.69 2.49 10.35
N ALA A 122 2.02 2.37 10.26
CA ALA A 122 2.71 1.12 9.97
C ALA A 122 3.24 0.40 11.23
N LYS A 123 3.39 -0.92 11.14
CA LYS A 123 4.07 -1.72 12.17
C LYS A 123 5.56 -1.35 12.20
N LYS A 124 6.16 -1.11 13.37
CA LYS A 124 7.56 -0.68 13.52
C LYS A 124 8.56 -1.60 12.81
N GLN A 125 8.29 -2.90 12.76
CA GLN A 125 9.14 -3.87 12.06
C GLN A 125 9.29 -3.56 10.56
N LEU A 126 8.28 -2.92 9.94
CA LEU A 126 8.34 -2.54 8.53
C LEU A 126 9.37 -1.44 8.25
N ALA A 127 9.78 -0.66 9.26
CA ALA A 127 10.85 0.34 9.10
C ALA A 127 12.21 -0.29 8.77
N TYR A 128 12.41 -1.57 9.12
CA TYR A 128 13.66 -2.28 8.88
C TYR A 128 13.69 -3.04 7.55
N VAL A 129 12.56 -3.08 6.82
CA VAL A 129 12.51 -3.70 5.49
C VAL A 129 13.33 -2.81 4.53
N PRO A 130 14.37 -3.34 3.87
CA PRO A 130 15.15 -2.55 2.92
C PRO A 130 14.26 -1.97 1.82
N ILE A 131 14.70 -0.85 1.24
CA ILE A 131 13.94 -0.13 0.19
C ILE A 131 12.70 0.55 0.77
N ILE A 132 11.64 -0.21 1.04
CA ILE A 132 10.34 0.33 1.47
C ILE A 132 10.40 0.97 2.86
N GLY A 133 11.03 0.31 3.83
CA GLY A 133 11.12 0.82 5.20
C GLY A 133 11.96 2.09 5.29
N TRP A 134 13.05 2.17 4.51
CA TRP A 134 13.91 3.35 4.45
C TRP A 134 13.22 4.49 3.68
N MET A 135 12.55 4.20 2.57
CA MET A 135 11.68 5.16 1.88
C MET A 135 10.65 5.75 2.85
N TRP A 136 10.01 4.91 3.65
CA TRP A 136 9.03 5.32 4.66
C TRP A 136 9.64 6.16 5.78
N TYR A 137 10.89 5.91 6.16
CA TYR A 137 11.62 6.75 7.11
C TYR A 137 11.76 8.19 6.59
N PHE A 138 12.21 8.37 5.35
CA PHE A 138 12.36 9.69 4.73
C PHE A 138 11.04 10.39 4.42
N LEU A 139 9.95 9.61 4.30
CA LEU A 139 8.59 10.13 4.25
C LEU A 139 7.98 10.43 5.63
N GLU A 140 8.71 10.29 6.74
CA GLU A 140 8.15 10.51 8.08
C GLU A 140 6.87 9.68 8.34
N ILE A 141 6.82 8.43 7.84
CA ILE A 141 5.72 7.50 8.10
C ILE A 141 5.63 7.22 9.60
N VAL A 142 4.39 7.12 10.10
CA VAL A 142 4.13 6.88 11.51
C VAL A 142 4.25 5.39 11.81
N PHE A 143 5.21 5.02 12.65
CA PHE A 143 5.44 3.63 13.05
C PHE A 143 4.96 3.36 14.48
N CYS A 144 4.32 2.22 14.71
CA CYS A 144 3.87 1.77 16.03
C CYS A 144 4.27 0.32 16.34
N LYS A 145 4.50 0.01 17.61
CA LYS A 145 4.76 -1.34 18.14
C LYS A 145 3.48 -2.13 18.42
N ARG A 146 2.32 -1.49 18.29
CA ARG A 146 0.97 -2.00 18.65
C ARG A 146 0.79 -2.21 20.15
N LYS A 147 1.46 -1.38 20.94
CA LYS A 147 1.34 -1.35 22.40
C LYS A 147 1.13 0.10 22.80
N TRP A 148 -0.10 0.43 23.19
CA TRP A 148 -0.54 1.80 23.40
C TRP A 148 0.38 2.58 24.35
N GLU A 149 0.75 2.00 25.49
CA GLU A 149 1.62 2.64 26.49
C GLU A 149 3.01 3.00 25.93
N GLU A 150 3.55 2.20 25.01
CA GLU A 150 4.85 2.48 24.37
C GLU A 150 4.71 3.46 23.18
N ASP A 151 3.56 3.44 22.50
CA ASP A 151 3.35 4.12 21.23
C ASP A 151 2.76 5.52 21.37
N ARG A 152 1.97 5.80 22.42
CA ARG A 152 1.17 7.03 22.57
C ARG A 152 1.96 8.29 22.24
N ARG A 153 3.12 8.46 22.88
CA ARG A 153 3.97 9.65 22.68
C ARG A 153 4.54 9.71 21.27
N THR A 154 5.19 8.64 20.82
CA THR A 154 5.87 8.59 19.53
C THR A 154 4.90 8.76 18.35
N VAL A 155 3.72 8.16 18.43
CA VAL A 155 2.66 8.28 17.41
C VAL A 155 2.14 9.72 17.37
N ASN A 156 1.82 10.32 18.52
CA ASN A 156 1.36 11.70 18.59
C ASN A 156 2.40 12.67 18.02
N GLU A 157 3.66 12.58 18.46
CA GLU A 157 4.75 13.41 17.93
C GLU A 157 4.93 13.26 16.41
N SER A 158 4.82 12.04 15.89
CA SER A 158 4.95 11.78 14.45
C SER A 158 3.77 12.36 13.67
N LEU A 159 2.54 12.28 14.19
CA LEU A 159 1.36 12.88 13.58
C LEU A 159 1.43 14.42 13.59
N GLN A 160 1.91 15.03 14.67
CA GLN A 160 2.10 16.49 14.75
C GLN A 160 3.08 17.00 13.69
N LYS A 161 4.12 16.23 13.36
CA LYS A 161 5.06 16.55 12.27
C LYS A 161 4.42 16.58 10.89
N LEU A 162 3.24 16.00 10.71
CA LEU A 162 2.54 16.00 9.42
C LEU A 162 1.69 17.27 9.20
N ARG A 163 1.49 18.10 10.23
CA ARG A 163 0.66 19.31 10.13
C ARG A 163 1.23 20.37 9.19
N ASP A 164 2.56 20.41 9.07
CA ASP A 164 3.31 21.29 8.15
C ASP A 164 3.84 20.55 6.91
N TYR A 165 3.25 19.41 6.53
CA TYR A 165 3.71 18.64 5.37
C TYR A 165 3.40 19.41 4.06
N PRO A 166 4.33 19.51 3.10
CA PRO A 166 4.24 20.49 2.00
C PRO A 166 3.24 20.14 0.88
N GLU A 167 2.65 18.94 0.90
CA GLU A 167 1.74 18.45 -0.13
C GLU A 167 0.58 17.69 0.51
N ASN A 168 -0.56 17.66 -0.17
CA ASN A 168 -1.71 16.87 0.27
C ASN A 168 -1.31 15.40 0.42
N PHE A 169 -1.72 14.80 1.52
CA PHE A 169 -1.46 13.40 1.82
C PHE A 169 -2.72 12.68 2.27
N TRP A 170 -2.76 11.38 1.99
CA TRP A 170 -3.78 10.47 2.50
C TRP A 170 -3.16 9.57 3.56
N PHE A 171 -3.69 9.64 4.77
CA PHE A 171 -3.20 8.90 5.94
C PHE A 171 -4.01 7.62 6.16
N LEU A 172 -3.45 6.49 5.76
CA LEU A 172 -4.11 5.19 5.82
C LEU A 172 -4.10 4.59 7.24
N LEU A 173 -5.29 4.17 7.66
CA LEU A 173 -5.55 3.38 8.85
C LEU A 173 -6.29 2.09 8.48
N TYR A 174 -5.78 0.98 9.01
CA TYR A 174 -6.53 -0.28 9.12
C TYR A 174 -6.98 -0.43 10.56
N CYS A 175 -8.17 0.06 10.90
CA CYS A 175 -8.63 0.07 12.30
C CYS A 175 -8.84 -1.36 12.85
N GLU A 176 -9.00 -2.37 12.00
CA GLU A 176 -8.98 -3.80 12.41
C GLU A 176 -7.64 -4.22 13.06
N GLY A 177 -6.55 -3.51 12.75
CA GLY A 177 -5.21 -3.71 13.31
C GLY A 177 -4.47 -4.96 12.80
N THR A 178 -5.13 -5.82 12.03
CA THR A 178 -4.55 -7.00 11.41
C THR A 178 -5.41 -7.47 10.24
N ARG A 179 -4.82 -8.23 9.31
CA ARG A 179 -5.58 -8.83 8.22
C ARG A 179 -6.61 -9.82 8.75
N PHE A 180 -7.83 -9.73 8.23
CA PHE A 180 -8.92 -10.65 8.46
C PHE A 180 -8.50 -12.09 8.15
N THR A 181 -8.81 -13.00 9.06
CA THR A 181 -8.79 -14.45 8.82
C THR A 181 -9.94 -15.06 9.62
N PRO A 182 -10.49 -16.22 9.21
CA PRO A 182 -11.58 -16.87 9.94
C PRO A 182 -11.28 -17.07 11.43
N LYS A 183 -10.05 -17.49 11.76
CA LYS A 183 -9.58 -17.66 13.14
C LYS A 183 -9.60 -16.35 13.94
N LYS A 184 -9.11 -15.25 13.36
CA LYS A 184 -9.10 -13.95 14.04
C LYS A 184 -10.50 -13.35 14.15
N HIS A 185 -11.36 -13.63 13.17
CA HIS A 185 -12.76 -13.22 13.19
C HIS A 185 -13.50 -13.88 14.34
N GLN A 186 -13.36 -15.20 14.53
CA GLN A 186 -13.94 -15.90 15.68
C GLN A 186 -13.52 -15.27 17.02
N VAL A 187 -12.22 -15.02 17.21
CA VAL A 187 -11.71 -14.34 18.41
C VAL A 187 -12.31 -12.93 18.54
N SER A 188 -12.37 -12.17 17.45
CA SER A 188 -12.98 -10.84 17.46
C SER A 188 -14.46 -10.86 17.84
N MET A 189 -15.21 -11.89 17.45
CA MET A 189 -16.63 -12.03 17.78
C MET A 189 -16.87 -12.42 19.24
N GLN A 190 -15.97 -13.23 19.83
CA GLN A 190 -15.97 -13.48 21.28
C GLN A 190 -15.71 -12.19 22.07
N VAL A 191 -14.77 -11.36 21.60
CA VAL A 191 -14.50 -10.04 22.18
C VAL A 191 -15.72 -9.11 22.03
N ALA A 192 -16.44 -9.16 20.90
CA ALA A 192 -17.67 -8.39 20.73
C ALA A 192 -18.72 -8.77 21.77
N GLU A 193 -18.98 -10.06 21.93
CA GLU A 193 -19.95 -10.60 22.88
C GLU A 193 -19.62 -10.23 24.33
N SER A 194 -18.39 -10.47 24.77
CA SER A 194 -17.93 -10.10 26.13
C SER A 194 -18.00 -8.61 26.44
N LYS A 195 -17.99 -7.74 25.42
CA LYS A 195 -18.09 -6.28 25.57
C LYS A 195 -19.50 -5.74 25.29
N GLY A 196 -20.47 -6.60 24.99
CA GLY A 196 -21.81 -6.19 24.59
C GLY A 196 -21.85 -5.40 23.28
N LEU A 197 -20.86 -5.58 22.40
CA LEU A 197 -20.79 -4.93 21.10
C LEU A 197 -21.45 -5.79 20.01
N PRO A 198 -22.07 -5.19 18.98
CA PRO A 198 -22.60 -5.92 17.84
C PRO A 198 -21.55 -6.79 17.14
N LYS A 199 -21.93 -8.02 16.78
CA LYS A 199 -21.10 -8.94 15.99
C LYS A 199 -21.10 -8.48 14.53
N LEU A 200 -19.92 -8.44 13.91
CA LEU A 200 -19.70 -8.10 12.51
C LEU A 200 -19.45 -9.38 11.70
N LYS A 201 -19.97 -9.50 10.48
CA LYS A 201 -19.85 -10.71 9.67
C LYS A 201 -18.61 -10.73 8.78
N TYR A 202 -18.21 -9.58 8.24
CA TYR A 202 -17.15 -9.43 7.24
C TYR A 202 -15.92 -8.69 7.74
N HIS A 203 -15.99 -8.06 8.92
CA HIS A 203 -14.88 -7.28 9.50
C HIS A 203 -14.50 -7.77 10.89
N LEU A 204 -13.27 -7.47 11.31
CA LEU A 204 -12.90 -7.51 12.72
C LEU A 204 -13.42 -6.25 13.45
N LEU A 205 -13.56 -6.32 14.77
CA LEU A 205 -13.87 -5.14 15.57
C LEU A 205 -12.75 -4.09 15.44
N PRO A 206 -13.09 -2.81 15.21
CA PRO A 206 -12.09 -1.77 15.10
C PRO A 206 -11.41 -1.47 16.43
N ARG A 207 -10.12 -1.17 16.37
CA ARG A 207 -9.32 -0.59 17.45
C ARG A 207 -9.47 0.93 17.40
N THR A 208 -10.09 1.48 18.43
CA THR A 208 -10.56 2.88 18.45
C THR A 208 -9.47 3.88 18.81
N LYS A 209 -8.58 3.57 19.77
CA LYS A 209 -7.55 4.49 20.27
C LYS A 209 -6.67 5.10 19.16
N GLY A 210 -6.16 4.27 18.26
CA GLY A 210 -5.29 4.74 17.17
C GLY A 210 -6.01 5.67 16.19
N PHE A 211 -7.29 5.38 15.92
CA PHE A 211 -8.14 6.25 15.09
C PHE A 211 -8.38 7.59 15.77
N TRP A 212 -8.83 7.58 17.03
CA TRP A 212 -9.10 8.80 17.80
C TRP A 212 -7.88 9.72 17.87
N VAL A 213 -6.70 9.18 18.23
CA VAL A 213 -5.44 9.96 18.28
C VAL A 213 -5.10 10.57 16.92
N THR A 214 -5.29 9.81 15.84
CA THR A 214 -5.03 10.30 14.47
C THR A 214 -5.96 11.44 14.11
N VAL A 215 -7.27 11.28 14.38
CA VAL A 215 -8.27 12.33 14.15
C VAL A 215 -7.95 13.59 14.95
N GLN A 216 -7.68 13.48 16.25
CA GLN A 216 -7.37 14.66 17.07
C GLN A 216 -6.06 15.34 16.64
N SER A 217 -5.04 14.55 16.29
CA SER A 217 -3.73 15.10 15.90
C SER A 217 -3.78 15.83 14.55
N LEU A 218 -4.61 15.33 13.62
CA LEU A 218 -4.74 15.89 12.28
C LEU A 218 -5.95 16.83 12.14
N ARG A 219 -6.67 17.13 13.23
CA ARG A 219 -7.73 18.14 13.23
C ARG A 219 -7.16 19.51 12.87
N GLY A 220 -7.81 20.18 11.92
CA GLY A 220 -7.32 21.41 11.28
C GLY A 220 -6.27 21.20 10.19
N THR A 221 -5.79 19.98 9.94
CA THR A 221 -4.89 19.64 8.83
C THR A 221 -5.59 18.76 7.79
N ALA A 222 -6.27 17.70 8.23
CA ALA A 222 -7.11 16.85 7.39
C ALA A 222 -8.52 17.44 7.28
N ALA A 223 -9.09 17.43 6.08
CA ALA A 223 -10.44 17.95 5.83
C ALA A 223 -11.51 16.87 6.01
N ALA A 224 -11.16 15.59 5.89
CA ALA A 224 -12.14 14.51 5.92
C ALA A 224 -11.54 13.15 6.31
N VAL A 225 -12.44 12.25 6.72
CA VAL A 225 -12.23 10.81 6.72
C VAL A 225 -12.78 10.23 5.42
N TYR A 226 -11.94 9.51 4.68
CA TYR A 226 -12.35 8.70 3.53
C TYR A 226 -12.61 7.29 4.00
N ASP A 227 -13.87 7.02 4.30
CA ASP A 227 -14.34 5.71 4.68
C ASP A 227 -14.37 4.79 3.44
N SER A 228 -13.47 3.82 3.41
CA SER A 228 -13.16 3.03 2.22
C SER A 228 -13.36 1.53 2.44
N THR A 229 -14.00 0.85 1.50
CA THR A 229 -14.24 -0.60 1.57
C THR A 229 -13.83 -1.26 0.25
N LEU A 230 -12.85 -2.15 0.32
CA LEU A 230 -12.29 -2.90 -0.80
C LEU A 230 -12.84 -4.31 -0.82
N ASN A 231 -13.19 -4.79 -2.01
CA ASN A 231 -13.46 -6.19 -2.27
C ASN A 231 -12.96 -6.57 -3.68
N PHE A 232 -12.82 -7.86 -3.93
CA PHE A 232 -12.46 -8.43 -5.22
C PHE A 232 -13.64 -9.20 -5.78
N ARG A 233 -13.90 -9.04 -7.08
CA ARG A 233 -14.98 -9.78 -7.75
C ARG A 233 -14.72 -11.28 -7.71
N ASN A 234 -15.80 -12.07 -7.81
CA ASN A 234 -15.75 -13.53 -7.87
C ASN A 234 -15.08 -14.19 -6.65
N ASN A 235 -15.08 -13.52 -5.49
CA ASN A 235 -14.45 -13.99 -4.25
C ASN A 235 -12.96 -14.35 -4.44
N GLU A 236 -12.27 -13.66 -5.35
CA GLU A 236 -10.85 -13.91 -5.56
C GLU A 236 -10.03 -13.47 -4.35
N MET A 237 -9.02 -14.28 -4.01
CA MET A 237 -8.02 -13.95 -3.00
C MET A 237 -6.73 -13.53 -3.72
N PRO A 238 -6.50 -12.23 -3.91
CA PRO A 238 -5.33 -11.76 -4.64
C PRO A 238 -4.06 -11.87 -3.79
N THR A 239 -2.96 -12.21 -4.47
CA THR A 239 -1.63 -12.37 -3.86
C THR A 239 -0.59 -11.61 -4.67
N LEU A 240 0.52 -11.22 -4.04
CA LEU A 240 1.62 -10.57 -4.76
C LEU A 240 2.20 -11.51 -5.84
N LEU A 241 2.30 -12.81 -5.55
CA LEU A 241 2.75 -13.81 -6.51
C LEU A 241 1.79 -13.92 -7.71
N GLY A 242 0.49 -13.79 -7.49
CA GLY A 242 -0.49 -13.72 -8.57
C GLY A 242 -0.22 -12.54 -9.51
N LEU A 243 0.03 -11.36 -8.95
CA LEU A 243 0.40 -10.17 -9.74
C LEU A 243 1.69 -10.38 -10.53
N LEU A 244 2.74 -10.95 -9.91
CA LEU A 244 4.00 -11.24 -10.59
C LEU A 244 3.83 -12.23 -11.75
N ASN A 245 2.98 -13.25 -11.57
CA ASN A 245 2.59 -14.15 -12.65
C ASN A 245 1.72 -13.49 -13.74
N GLY A 246 1.41 -12.20 -13.62
CA GLY A 246 0.57 -11.49 -14.56
C GLY A 246 -0.92 -11.76 -14.40
N LYS A 247 -1.37 -12.37 -13.28
CA LYS A 247 -2.80 -12.62 -13.04
C LYS A 247 -3.53 -11.29 -12.87
N LYS A 248 -4.50 -11.06 -13.75
CA LYS A 248 -5.43 -9.93 -13.65
C LYS A 248 -6.45 -10.17 -12.54
N TYR A 249 -6.61 -9.18 -11.67
CA TYR A 249 -7.70 -9.13 -10.69
C TYR A 249 -8.66 -7.98 -11.00
N HIS A 250 -9.84 -8.02 -10.40
CA HIS A 250 -10.84 -6.95 -10.48
C HIS A 250 -11.20 -6.48 -9.07
N ALA A 251 -10.54 -5.41 -8.65
CA ALA A 251 -10.76 -4.77 -7.37
C ALA A 251 -11.86 -3.73 -7.50
N ASP A 252 -12.84 -3.77 -6.60
CA ASP A 252 -13.87 -2.75 -6.46
C ASP A 252 -13.64 -2.05 -5.12
N LEU A 253 -13.51 -0.72 -5.15
CA LEU A 253 -13.33 0.12 -3.97
C LEU A 253 -14.52 1.05 -3.85
N TYR A 254 -15.25 0.96 -2.74
CA TYR A 254 -16.20 1.98 -2.33
C TYR A 254 -15.50 3.02 -1.46
N VAL A 255 -15.76 4.31 -1.73
CA VAL A 255 -15.28 5.42 -0.89
C VAL A 255 -16.40 6.42 -0.67
N ARG A 256 -16.66 6.74 0.60
CA ARG A 256 -17.46 7.91 0.98
C ARG A 256 -16.62 8.89 1.78
N ARG A 257 -16.82 10.17 1.50
CA ARG A 257 -16.17 11.28 2.21
C ARG A 257 -17.03 11.69 3.40
N ILE A 258 -16.43 11.75 4.58
CA ILE A 258 -17.07 12.23 5.81
C ILE A 258 -16.24 13.44 6.29
N PRO A 259 -16.80 14.67 6.32
CA PRO A 259 -16.11 15.84 6.86
C PRO A 259 -15.58 15.57 8.26
N LEU A 260 -14.36 16.03 8.56
CA LEU A 260 -13.69 15.72 9.84
C LEU A 260 -14.44 16.36 11.03
N GLU A 261 -15.17 17.45 10.78
CA GLU A 261 -15.99 18.16 11.76
C GLU A 261 -17.13 17.30 12.30
N LEU A 262 -17.57 16.28 11.56
CA LEU A 262 -18.61 15.35 12.00
C LEU A 262 -18.07 14.24 12.92
N ILE A 263 -16.75 14.15 13.11
CA ILE A 263 -16.12 13.13 13.95
C ILE A 263 -16.02 13.66 15.39
N PRO A 264 -16.58 12.95 16.39
CA PRO A 264 -16.56 13.40 17.78
C PRO A 264 -15.15 13.65 18.33
N GLU A 265 -15.04 14.64 19.22
CA GLU A 265 -13.78 14.98 19.90
C GLU A 265 -13.51 14.10 21.12
N ASP A 266 -14.55 13.77 21.87
CA ASP A 266 -14.46 12.86 23.02
C ASP A 266 -14.02 11.45 22.60
N GLU A 267 -13.17 10.81 23.40
CA GLU A 267 -12.61 9.48 23.09
C GLU A 267 -13.70 8.41 23.01
N LYS A 268 -14.68 8.45 23.93
CA LYS A 268 -15.74 7.46 24.01
C LYS A 268 -16.73 7.64 22.86
N GLU A 269 -17.16 8.87 22.60
CA GLU A 269 -18.06 9.17 21.48
C GLU A 269 -17.42 8.82 20.12
N CYS A 270 -16.13 9.11 19.95
CA CYS A 270 -15.39 8.75 18.74
C CYS A 270 -15.23 7.22 18.59
N ALA A 271 -15.06 6.51 19.70
CA ALA A 271 -15.05 5.05 19.70
C ALA A 271 -16.41 4.46 19.27
N GLU A 272 -17.51 4.95 19.82
CA GLU A 272 -18.87 4.57 19.46
C GLU A 272 -19.16 4.87 17.98
N TRP A 273 -18.75 6.06 17.51
CA TRP A 273 -18.84 6.46 16.11
C TRP A 273 -18.08 5.48 15.19
N LEU A 274 -16.86 5.08 15.54
CA LEU A 274 -16.07 4.14 14.74
C LEU A 274 -16.69 2.74 14.74
N HIS A 275 -17.26 2.30 15.86
CA HIS A 275 -18.01 1.04 15.91
C HIS A 275 -19.25 1.07 15.00
N LYS A 276 -19.97 2.20 14.95
CA LYS A 276 -21.09 2.40 14.00
C LYS A 276 -20.61 2.42 12.55
N LEU A 277 -19.51 3.12 12.25
CA LEU A 277 -18.89 3.12 10.93
C LEU A 277 -18.60 1.70 10.43
N TYR A 278 -18.05 0.83 11.30
CA TYR A 278 -17.76 -0.56 10.95
C TYR A 278 -18.99 -1.44 10.78
N GLN A 279 -20.11 -1.16 11.48
CA GLN A 279 -21.39 -1.82 11.21
C GLN A 279 -21.93 -1.45 9.81
N GLU A 280 -21.80 -0.19 9.41
CA GLU A 280 -22.16 0.26 8.07
C GLU A 280 -21.24 -0.35 6.99
N LYS A 281 -19.92 -0.43 7.24
CA LYS A 281 -18.99 -1.16 6.35
C LYS A 281 -19.36 -2.64 6.21
N ASP A 282 -19.85 -3.27 7.28
CA ASP A 282 -20.26 -4.67 7.27
C ASP A 282 -21.48 -4.89 6.37
N SER A 283 -22.46 -3.97 6.44
CA SER A 283 -23.63 -4.01 5.56
C SER A 283 -23.28 -3.77 4.09
N PHE A 284 -22.26 -2.95 3.79
CA PHE A 284 -21.75 -2.80 2.43
C PHE A 284 -21.12 -4.08 1.90
N GLN A 285 -20.39 -4.84 2.73
CA GLN A 285 -19.84 -6.14 2.33
C GLN A 285 -20.94 -7.19 2.15
N GLU A 286 -21.97 -7.20 3.01
CA GLU A 286 -23.15 -8.06 2.85
C GLU A 286 -23.87 -7.76 1.52
N HIS A 287 -24.07 -6.49 1.20
CA HIS A 287 -24.67 -6.07 -0.06
C HIS A 287 -23.81 -6.50 -1.26
N TYR A 288 -22.50 -6.28 -1.19
CA TYR A 288 -21.56 -6.70 -2.24
C TYR A 288 -21.57 -8.21 -2.43
N ALA A 289 -21.62 -9.01 -1.35
CA ALA A 289 -21.69 -10.46 -1.43
C ALA A 289 -22.96 -10.96 -2.16
N LYS A 290 -24.07 -10.21 -2.09
CA LYS A 290 -25.33 -10.54 -2.76
C LYS A 290 -25.41 -10.06 -4.20
N THR A 291 -24.85 -8.89 -4.49
CA THR A 291 -25.05 -8.20 -5.78
C THR A 291 -23.81 -8.17 -6.68
N GLY A 292 -22.64 -8.46 -6.11
CA GLY A 292 -21.35 -8.34 -6.78
C GLY A 292 -20.88 -6.90 -7.01
N ARG A 293 -21.54 -5.89 -6.42
CA ARG A 293 -21.22 -4.46 -6.60
C ARG A 293 -21.43 -3.68 -5.30
N PHE A 294 -20.73 -2.56 -5.17
CA PHE A 294 -20.97 -1.59 -4.10
C PHE A 294 -22.09 -0.61 -4.49
N PRO A 295 -22.73 0.04 -3.50
CA PRO A 295 -23.72 1.07 -3.79
C PRO A 295 -23.06 2.32 -4.42
N GLY A 296 -23.83 3.04 -5.23
CA GLY A 296 -23.43 4.31 -5.84
C GLY A 296 -22.88 4.16 -7.27
N PRO A 297 -22.65 5.30 -7.96
CA PRO A 297 -22.14 5.29 -9.32
C PRO A 297 -20.65 4.97 -9.37
N ILE A 298 -20.22 4.43 -10.52
CA ILE A 298 -18.81 4.18 -10.81
C ILE A 298 -18.17 5.47 -11.31
N MET A 299 -17.11 5.91 -10.63
CA MET A 299 -16.34 7.12 -10.92
C MET A 299 -14.85 6.78 -10.97
N SER A 300 -14.47 5.74 -11.71
CA SER A 300 -13.07 5.29 -11.79
C SER A 300 -12.20 6.33 -12.49
N PRO A 301 -11.18 6.92 -11.83
CA PRO A 301 -10.23 7.77 -12.53
C PRO A 301 -9.43 6.93 -13.53
N PRO A 302 -9.03 7.50 -14.68
CA PRO A 302 -8.21 6.80 -15.67
C PRO A 302 -6.83 6.48 -15.09
N ARG A 303 -6.19 5.43 -15.65
CA ARG A 303 -4.78 5.12 -15.35
C ARG A 303 -3.90 6.29 -15.79
N ARG A 304 -2.92 6.66 -14.97
CA ARG A 304 -1.91 7.65 -15.34
C ARG A 304 -0.69 6.95 -15.92
N PRO A 305 -0.07 7.47 -16.99
CA PRO A 305 1.06 6.80 -17.64
C PRO A 305 2.37 6.86 -16.82
N TRP A 306 2.44 7.70 -15.80
CA TRP A 306 3.68 8.03 -15.08
C TRP A 306 4.32 6.83 -14.38
N SER A 307 3.51 5.92 -13.82
CA SER A 307 4.02 4.68 -13.21
C SER A 307 4.69 3.77 -14.24
N LEU A 308 4.11 3.65 -15.44
CA LEU A 308 4.70 2.91 -16.56
C LEU A 308 5.96 3.60 -17.09
N ILE A 309 5.93 4.92 -17.28
CA ILE A 309 7.08 5.69 -17.76
C ILE A 309 8.26 5.54 -16.79
N ASN A 310 8.02 5.67 -15.48
CA ASN A 310 9.05 5.47 -14.46
C ASN A 310 9.59 4.03 -14.48
N TRP A 311 8.72 3.03 -14.62
CA TRP A 311 9.14 1.63 -14.76
C TRP A 311 10.05 1.41 -15.98
N LEU A 312 9.65 1.92 -17.15
CA LEU A 312 10.42 1.81 -18.39
C LEU A 312 11.75 2.55 -18.28
N PHE A 313 11.78 3.74 -17.70
CA PHE A 313 13.00 4.49 -17.45
C PHE A 313 14.02 3.67 -16.64
N TRP A 314 13.63 3.14 -15.48
CA TRP A 314 14.53 2.33 -14.65
C TRP A 314 14.91 1.01 -15.31
N SER A 315 13.98 0.38 -16.03
CA SER A 315 14.26 -0.83 -16.80
C SER A 315 15.33 -0.58 -17.86
N CYS A 316 15.19 0.49 -18.66
CA CYS A 316 16.19 0.86 -19.66
C CYS A 316 17.54 1.19 -19.02
N LEU A 317 17.54 2.02 -17.98
CA LEU A 317 18.76 2.46 -17.31
C LEU A 317 19.56 1.30 -16.72
N LEU A 318 18.90 0.28 -16.16
CA LEU A 318 19.55 -0.83 -15.48
C LEU A 318 19.80 -2.03 -16.38
N LEU A 319 18.88 -2.36 -17.29
CA LEU A 319 19.01 -3.56 -18.13
C LEU A 319 19.91 -3.35 -19.34
N TYR A 320 20.04 -2.12 -19.86
CA TYR A 320 20.93 -1.83 -20.98
C TYR A 320 22.42 -2.12 -20.66
N PRO A 321 23.02 -1.56 -19.60
CA PRO A 321 24.41 -1.86 -19.25
C PRO A 321 24.59 -3.33 -18.82
N LEU A 322 23.60 -3.93 -18.16
CA LEU A 322 23.62 -5.35 -17.82
C LEU A 322 23.65 -6.22 -19.09
N GLY A 323 22.85 -5.87 -20.10
CA GLY A 323 22.85 -6.53 -21.40
C GLY A 323 24.20 -6.43 -22.09
N LEU A 324 24.82 -5.24 -22.12
CA LEU A 324 26.16 -5.04 -22.67
C LEU A 324 27.19 -5.92 -21.96
N LEU A 325 27.18 -5.94 -20.62
CA LEU A 325 28.07 -6.79 -19.83
C LEU A 325 27.89 -8.28 -20.16
N LEU A 326 26.65 -8.75 -20.26
CA LEU A 326 26.35 -10.15 -20.61
C LEU A 326 26.82 -10.48 -22.03
N THR A 327 26.64 -9.57 -23.00
CA THR A 327 27.14 -9.79 -24.37
C THR A 327 28.66 -9.85 -24.42
N GLN A 328 29.35 -8.94 -23.74
CA GLN A 328 30.82 -8.94 -23.65
C GLN A 328 31.34 -10.23 -22.98
N LEU A 329 30.67 -10.68 -21.92
CA LEU A 329 31.00 -11.92 -21.23
C LEU A 329 30.92 -13.12 -22.17
N ILE A 330 29.83 -13.24 -22.94
CA ILE A 330 29.63 -14.32 -23.91
C ILE A 330 30.66 -14.20 -25.05
N SER A 331 30.86 -13.00 -25.59
CA SER A 331 31.80 -12.74 -26.69
C SER A 331 33.27 -12.90 -26.30
N SER A 332 33.62 -12.77 -25.01
CA SER A 332 35.00 -12.97 -24.53
C SER A 332 35.49 -14.40 -24.64
N GLY A 333 34.61 -15.38 -24.89
CA GLY A 333 34.96 -16.79 -25.06
C GLY A 333 35.52 -17.47 -23.82
N SER A 334 35.53 -16.79 -22.65
CA SER A 334 36.04 -17.35 -21.41
C SER A 334 35.04 -18.37 -20.85
N VAL A 335 35.28 -19.64 -21.17
CA VAL A 335 34.54 -20.80 -20.64
C VAL A 335 34.46 -20.75 -19.12
N PHE A 336 35.53 -20.32 -18.44
CA PHE A 336 35.56 -20.17 -16.99
C PHE A 336 34.55 -19.13 -16.49
N THR A 337 34.48 -17.96 -17.12
CA THR A 337 33.57 -16.89 -16.68
C THR A 337 32.12 -17.22 -17.03
N ILE A 338 31.88 -17.94 -18.14
CA ILE A 338 30.56 -18.46 -18.52
C ILE A 338 30.10 -19.53 -17.53
N VAL A 339 30.96 -20.51 -17.19
CA VAL A 339 30.65 -21.58 -16.23
C VAL A 339 30.46 -21.02 -14.82
N ALA A 340 31.29 -20.08 -14.38
CA ALA A 340 31.12 -19.40 -13.09
C ALA A 340 29.80 -18.61 -13.03
N SER A 341 29.43 -17.90 -14.10
CA SER A 341 28.17 -17.17 -14.18
C SER A 341 26.95 -18.10 -14.19
N VAL A 342 27.02 -19.20 -14.95
CA VAL A 342 25.98 -20.24 -14.96
C VAL A 342 25.88 -20.93 -13.60
N ALA A 343 26.99 -21.19 -12.91
CA ALA A 343 26.98 -21.79 -11.58
C ALA A 343 26.34 -20.85 -10.54
N VAL A 344 26.63 -19.55 -10.59
CA VAL A 344 25.98 -18.53 -9.72
C VAL A 344 24.48 -18.42 -10.01
N CYS A 345 24.08 -18.40 -11.29
CA CYS A 345 22.66 -18.38 -11.67
C CYS A 345 21.93 -19.68 -11.28
N SER A 346 22.59 -20.84 -11.44
CA SER A 346 22.04 -22.17 -11.10
C SER A 346 21.93 -22.38 -9.58
N ALA A 347 22.87 -21.86 -8.79
CA ALA A 347 22.79 -21.89 -7.33
C ALA A 347 21.58 -21.11 -6.80
N GLY A 348 21.13 -20.08 -7.52
CA GLY A 348 19.87 -19.38 -7.24
C GLY A 348 18.60 -20.13 -7.66
N LEU A 349 18.71 -21.10 -8.58
CA LEU A 349 17.61 -21.92 -9.09
C LEU A 349 17.40 -23.23 -8.28
N CYS A 350 18.44 -23.72 -7.60
CA CYS A 350 18.43 -25.02 -6.90
C CYS A 350 17.89 -25.01 -5.46
N HIS A 351 17.16 -23.97 -5.03
CA HIS A 351 16.36 -24.07 -3.80
C HIS A 351 14.90 -24.39 -4.12
N PRO A 352 14.47 -25.67 -4.04
CA PRO A 352 13.06 -25.95 -3.98
C PRO A 352 12.51 -25.33 -2.69
N PHE A 353 11.57 -24.40 -2.84
CA PHE A 353 10.69 -23.94 -1.77
C PHE A 353 9.80 -25.10 -1.32
N THR A 354 10.36 -26.10 -0.63
CA THR A 354 9.59 -27.06 0.20
C THR A 354 9.45 -26.50 1.61
N GLY A 355 9.00 -25.25 1.70
CA GLY A 355 8.48 -24.71 2.94
C GLY A 355 7.13 -25.36 3.20
N LYS A 356 7.12 -26.47 3.96
CA LYS A 356 5.91 -26.91 4.66
C LYS A 356 5.40 -25.73 5.48
N VAL A 357 4.36 -25.08 4.99
CA VAL A 357 3.59 -24.10 5.74
C VAL A 357 2.95 -24.89 6.89
N LYS A 358 3.52 -24.79 8.09
CA LYS A 358 2.76 -25.09 9.31
C LYS A 358 1.66 -24.03 9.40
N PRO A 359 0.37 -24.40 9.38
CA PRO A 359 -0.70 -23.42 9.53
C PRO A 359 -0.67 -22.85 10.96
N PRO A 360 -0.95 -21.53 11.15
CA PRO A 360 -1.13 -20.93 12.46
C PRO A 360 -2.44 -21.29 13.13
#